data_AF-A0A6V8L9N6-F1
#
_entry.id   AF-A0A6V8L9N6-F1
#
_cell.length_a   1.000
_cell.length_b   1.000
_cell.length_c   1.000
_cell.angle_alpha   90.00
_cell.angle_beta   90.00
_cell.angle_gamma   90.00
#
_symmetry.space_group_name_H-M   'P 1'
#
loop_
_entity.id
_entity.type
_entity.pdbx_description
1 polymer ?
#
loop_
_entity_poly.entity_id
_entity_poly.type
_entity_poly.pdbx_seq_one_letter_code
_entity_poly.pdbx_strand_id
1 'polypeptide(L)'
;MDGRALLDIAVAAAAVGGWFGGYGVARLVTRPASPRPEPASPDLGAEPPAVVSLLANRWTLTEDAAESTLLDLAARRFIELRQPGNDPMQTTLHLPAAPPDATGLRPYERRVLDRVRGLAVNGVVPLTALTFRDESSAKSWNKRLHAEVVADARTAGLSRPRFGSTVRSVLGGAAVLAAIAVGLAAFHYGVWSDNEDNPGVAAGIVTFFVLGGVVAVTRGERDTPLGRQVAGRWLGVRDWLRGHEEFAELPPASVTVWDRYLGYGAATGTTHLASAILDLGMGDRKLVWSSFGGTWHRVRVRYPRFWPRYGRTAPQLVRRALFAVAAGVLLLRFTVDALDLVAVTGDPVTDVAYPVAVVLLGYGLYALARSLIDLATVRTITGEVLWQQVWQSTARTEDSPSRPWLHHLAVDDGTDDRTTAWALPSEWAGNCQDGDTVTIRVRPWSRRVVQLTVVGHGRTRALTEPVTTQDTAEPSAAPVGPGPNDVFTVDEIGQALGFAVLAGPPVPAIGPVGTAQYVSADRGKAVLMVQTAGGAPGRWAWRANSRGQALPGVGEGAYAAGDRAALRLGETTVVVTLLGDGRGRHAYLPWLLNQAAARATTRHAPG
;
A
#
# COMPACT_ATOMS: atom_id res chain seq x y z
N MET A 1 30.34 -34.37 11.61
CA MET A 1 30.20 -32.97 12.08
C MET A 1 31.05 -32.85 13.34
N ASP A 2 31.80 -31.77 13.49
CA ASP A 2 32.57 -31.49 14.71
C ASP A 2 31.61 -31.36 15.91
N GLY A 3 31.98 -31.92 17.06
CA GLY A 3 31.18 -31.87 18.28
C GLY A 3 30.92 -30.44 18.78
N ARG A 4 31.82 -29.49 18.49
CA ARG A 4 31.63 -28.07 18.84
C ARG A 4 30.54 -27.41 17.99
N ALA A 5 30.53 -27.67 16.69
CA ALA A 5 29.46 -27.20 15.80
C ALA A 5 28.11 -27.80 16.18
N LEU A 6 28.07 -29.08 16.56
CA LEU A 6 26.85 -29.73 17.05
C LEU A 6 26.32 -29.07 18.33
N LEU A 7 27.21 -28.68 19.25
CA LEU A 7 26.84 -27.96 20.47
C LEU A 7 26.26 -26.57 20.15
N ASP A 8 26.94 -25.78 19.30
CA ASP A 8 26.49 -24.44 18.92
C ASP A 8 25.11 -24.47 18.24
N ILE A 9 24.90 -25.44 17.33
CA ILE A 9 23.61 -25.67 16.67
C ILE A 9 22.55 -26.09 17.70
N ALA A 10 22.88 -27.01 18.61
CA ALA A 10 21.93 -27.48 19.62
C ALA A 10 21.47 -26.36 20.57
N VAL A 11 22.39 -25.49 21.01
CA VAL A 11 22.07 -24.33 21.86
C VAL A 11 21.16 -23.35 21.12
N ALA A 12 21.50 -22.98 19.88
CA ALA A 12 20.68 -22.08 19.07
C ALA A 12 19.29 -22.67 18.80
N ALA A 13 19.22 -23.95 18.42
CA ALA A 13 17.98 -24.65 18.15
C ALA A 13 17.10 -24.79 19.41
N ALA A 14 17.68 -25.10 20.57
CA ALA A 14 16.96 -25.20 21.83
C ALA A 14 16.41 -23.84 22.27
N ALA A 15 17.17 -22.76 22.11
CA ALA A 15 16.74 -21.41 22.47
C ALA A 15 15.56 -20.92 21.59
N VAL A 16 15.68 -21.08 20.26
CA VAL A 16 14.62 -20.71 19.31
C VAL A 16 13.40 -21.63 19.48
N GLY A 17 13.62 -22.94 19.64
CA GLY A 17 12.56 -23.92 19.88
C GLY A 17 11.81 -23.66 21.18
N GLY A 18 12.51 -23.34 22.26
CA GLY A 18 11.91 -22.96 23.54
C GLY A 18 11.06 -21.69 23.43
N TRP A 19 11.54 -20.71 22.66
CA TRP A 19 10.76 -19.50 22.38
C TRP A 19 9.46 -19.82 21.62
N PHE A 20 9.53 -20.61 20.54
CA PHE A 20 8.34 -21.02 19.79
C PHE A 20 7.39 -21.90 20.62
N GLY A 21 7.93 -22.73 21.52
CA GLY A 21 7.15 -23.46 22.52
C GLY A 21 6.37 -22.52 23.44
N GLY A 22 7.04 -21.53 24.02
CA GLY A 22 6.40 -20.50 24.86
C GLY A 22 5.35 -19.68 24.10
N TYR A 23 5.65 -19.29 22.85
CA TYR A 23 4.70 -18.63 21.96
C TYR A 23 3.48 -19.51 21.66
N GLY A 24 3.68 -20.81 21.42
CA GLY A 24 2.63 -21.80 21.21
C GLY A 24 1.71 -21.93 22.43
N VAL A 25 2.28 -22.06 23.63
CA VAL A 25 1.53 -22.07 24.90
C VAL A 25 0.74 -20.77 25.07
N ALA A 26 1.36 -19.61 24.82
CA ALA A 26 0.67 -18.32 24.88
C ALA A 26 -0.52 -18.27 23.91
N ARG A 27 -0.38 -18.77 22.68
CA ARG A 27 -1.50 -18.85 21.72
C ARG A 27 -2.62 -19.78 22.17
N LEU A 28 -2.29 -20.91 22.80
CA LEU A 28 -3.26 -21.88 23.32
C LEU A 28 -4.04 -21.31 24.51
N VAL A 29 -3.33 -20.75 25.51
CA VAL A 29 -3.94 -20.18 26.72
C VAL A 29 -4.77 -18.93 26.43
N THR A 30 -4.36 -18.15 25.42
CA THR A 30 -5.10 -16.94 24.99
C THR A 30 -6.09 -17.20 23.86
N ARG A 31 -6.39 -18.48 23.55
CA ARG A 31 -7.38 -18.82 22.54
C ARG A 31 -8.74 -18.20 22.92
N PRO A 32 -9.39 -17.46 22.01
CA PRO A 32 -10.71 -16.91 22.30
C PRO A 32 -11.71 -18.03 22.59
N ALA A 33 -12.52 -17.87 23.63
CA ALA A 33 -13.58 -18.80 23.94
C ALA A 33 -14.63 -18.80 22.81
N SER A 34 -15.23 -19.95 22.56
CA SER A 34 -16.44 -20.05 21.73
C SER A 34 -17.64 -19.92 22.67
N PRO A 35 -18.34 -18.76 22.69
CA PRO A 35 -19.51 -18.58 23.54
C PRO A 35 -20.60 -19.57 23.11
N ARG A 36 -21.32 -20.10 24.11
CA ARG A 36 -22.52 -20.91 23.83
C ARG A 36 -23.67 -19.97 23.49
N PRO A 37 -24.46 -20.25 22.45
CA PRO A 37 -25.68 -19.50 22.19
C PRO A 37 -26.62 -19.54 23.39
N GLU A 38 -27.19 -18.39 23.72
CA GLU A 38 -28.39 -18.32 24.57
C GLU A 38 -29.61 -18.80 23.77
N PRO A 39 -30.76 -19.08 24.41
CA PRO A 39 -31.99 -19.44 23.70
C PRO A 39 -32.32 -18.43 22.59
N ALA A 40 -32.89 -18.93 21.49
CA ALA A 40 -33.28 -18.10 20.36
C ALA A 40 -34.22 -16.97 20.81
N SER A 41 -33.88 -15.73 20.49
CA SER A 41 -34.61 -14.54 20.92
C SER A 41 -34.65 -13.47 19.82
N PRO A 42 -35.79 -12.77 19.63
CA PRO A 42 -35.89 -11.61 18.75
C PRO A 42 -35.31 -10.33 19.37
N ASP A 43 -34.92 -10.34 20.65
CA ASP A 43 -34.54 -9.12 21.39
C ASP A 43 -33.16 -8.60 20.96
N LEU A 44 -33.13 -7.39 20.40
CA LEU A 44 -31.90 -6.73 19.98
C LEU A 44 -31.23 -6.04 21.16
N GLY A 45 -29.95 -6.35 21.38
CA GLY A 45 -29.14 -5.69 22.41
C GLY A 45 -28.78 -4.24 22.06
N ALA A 46 -28.14 -3.55 23.02
CA ALA A 46 -27.69 -2.17 22.85
C ALA A 46 -26.41 -2.04 22.02
N GLU A 47 -25.69 -3.15 21.81
CA GLU A 47 -24.44 -3.15 21.07
C GLU A 47 -24.68 -2.87 19.56
N PRO A 48 -23.84 -2.06 18.91
CA PRO A 48 -23.96 -1.76 17.48
C PRO A 48 -23.59 -2.95 16.60
N PRO A 49 -24.16 -3.07 15.40
CA PRO A 49 -23.92 -4.22 14.51
C PRO A 49 -22.45 -4.49 14.20
N ALA A 50 -21.62 -3.45 14.07
CA ALA A 50 -20.18 -3.63 13.83
C ALA A 50 -19.47 -4.37 14.97
N VAL A 51 -19.75 -4.04 16.24
CA VAL A 51 -19.16 -4.81 17.36
C VAL A 51 -19.85 -6.15 17.51
N VAL A 52 -21.15 -6.27 17.21
CA VAL A 52 -21.82 -7.58 17.16
C VAL A 52 -21.14 -8.52 16.16
N SER A 53 -20.72 -8.01 15.00
CA SER A 53 -19.95 -8.77 14.02
C SER A 53 -18.65 -9.31 14.63
N LEU A 54 -17.88 -8.47 15.34
CA LEU A 54 -16.71 -8.92 16.09
C LEU A 54 -17.04 -10.04 17.08
N LEU A 55 -18.12 -9.90 17.86
CA LEU A 55 -18.52 -10.86 18.89
C LEU A 55 -18.98 -12.20 18.30
N ALA A 56 -19.86 -12.16 17.30
CA ALA A 56 -20.44 -13.32 16.66
C ALA A 56 -19.41 -14.10 15.81
N ASN A 57 -18.47 -13.39 15.20
CA ASN A 57 -17.41 -13.97 14.36
C ASN A 57 -16.13 -14.30 15.16
N ARG A 58 -16.28 -14.83 16.37
CA ARG A 58 -15.17 -15.34 17.20
C ARG A 58 -14.04 -14.32 17.41
N TRP A 59 -14.40 -13.06 17.66
CA TRP A 59 -13.44 -11.98 17.94
C TRP A 59 -12.54 -11.64 16.74
N THR A 60 -13.07 -11.90 15.53
CA THR A 60 -12.42 -11.54 14.26
C THR A 60 -13.34 -10.65 13.45
N LEU A 61 -12.78 -9.60 12.85
CA LEU A 61 -13.51 -8.68 11.98
C LEU A 61 -13.34 -9.10 10.53
N THR A 62 -14.48 -9.13 9.84
CA THR A 62 -14.67 -9.38 8.41
C THR A 62 -15.31 -8.14 7.77
N GLU A 63 -15.52 -8.19 6.46
CA GLU A 63 -16.20 -7.12 5.70
C GLU A 63 -17.62 -6.85 6.23
N ASP A 64 -18.26 -7.87 6.84
CA ASP A 64 -19.56 -7.80 7.53
C ASP A 64 -19.67 -6.61 8.50
N ALA A 65 -18.57 -6.17 9.12
CA ALA A 65 -18.60 -5.03 10.04
C ALA A 65 -18.96 -3.72 9.33
N ALA A 66 -18.46 -3.51 8.11
CA ALA A 66 -18.80 -2.34 7.30
C ALA A 66 -20.23 -2.47 6.72
N GLU A 67 -20.59 -3.66 6.23
CA GLU A 67 -21.91 -3.94 5.66
C GLU A 67 -23.03 -3.76 6.67
N SER A 68 -22.88 -4.37 7.85
CA SER A 68 -23.85 -4.27 8.95
C SER A 68 -23.99 -2.83 9.47
N THR A 69 -22.89 -2.07 9.49
CA THR A 69 -22.91 -0.64 9.81
C THR A 69 -23.69 0.16 8.77
N LEU A 70 -23.49 -0.11 7.47
CA LEU A 70 -24.22 0.55 6.40
C LEU A 70 -25.73 0.28 6.52
N LEU A 71 -26.12 -0.96 6.78
CA LEU A 71 -27.52 -1.35 6.96
C LEU A 71 -28.13 -0.69 8.22
N ASP A 72 -27.41 -0.59 9.33
CA ASP A 72 -27.89 0.13 10.52
C ASP A 72 -28.03 1.64 10.28
N LEU A 73 -27.13 2.25 9.51
CA LEU A 73 -27.26 3.64 9.08
C LEU A 73 -28.50 3.84 8.20
N ALA A 74 -28.83 2.86 7.35
CA ALA A 74 -30.04 2.90 6.53
C ALA A 74 -31.32 2.77 7.38
N ALA A 75 -31.33 1.82 8.31
CA ALA A 75 -32.39 1.65 9.31
C ALA A 75 -32.62 2.95 10.12
N ARG A 76 -31.53 3.59 10.56
CA ARG A 76 -31.54 4.87 11.27
C ARG A 76 -31.76 6.10 10.38
N ARG A 77 -32.10 5.92 9.10
CA ARG A 77 -32.43 6.97 8.11
C ARG A 77 -31.29 7.95 7.77
N PHE A 78 -30.03 7.60 8.02
CA PHE A 78 -28.91 8.41 7.52
C PHE A 78 -28.71 8.27 6.01
N ILE A 79 -29.17 7.15 5.45
CA ILE A 79 -29.19 6.81 4.03
C ILE A 79 -30.47 6.03 3.73
N GLU A 80 -30.92 6.02 2.48
CA GLU A 80 -32.07 5.24 2.04
C GLU A 80 -31.65 4.26 0.94
N LEU A 81 -31.99 2.98 1.09
CA LEU A 81 -31.74 1.97 0.08
C LEU A 81 -32.98 1.80 -0.79
N ARG A 82 -32.86 2.09 -2.10
CA ARG A 82 -33.93 1.95 -3.07
C ARG A 82 -33.56 0.90 -4.12
N GLN A 83 -34.46 -0.04 -4.34
CA GLN A 83 -34.35 -1.06 -5.37
C GLN A 83 -35.41 -0.81 -6.44
N PRO A 84 -35.06 -0.24 -7.60
CA PRO A 84 -36.03 0.17 -8.62
C PRO A 84 -36.65 -1.01 -9.40
N GLY A 85 -36.13 -2.23 -9.27
CA GLY A 85 -36.63 -3.42 -9.95
C GLY A 85 -36.41 -4.70 -9.14
N ASN A 86 -36.58 -5.87 -9.77
CA ASN A 86 -36.42 -7.16 -9.08
C ASN A 86 -34.96 -7.60 -8.90
N ASP A 87 -34.02 -6.96 -9.61
CA ASP A 87 -32.60 -7.25 -9.52
C ASP A 87 -31.96 -6.49 -8.34
N PRO A 88 -31.51 -7.19 -7.28
CA PRO A 88 -30.90 -6.56 -6.11
C PRO A 88 -29.59 -5.82 -6.44
N MET A 89 -28.89 -6.17 -7.52
CA MET A 89 -27.68 -5.48 -7.98
C MET A 89 -27.92 -4.03 -8.41
N GLN A 90 -29.18 -3.67 -8.67
CA GLN A 90 -29.60 -2.33 -9.05
C GLN A 90 -29.97 -1.47 -7.83
N THR A 91 -29.74 -1.97 -6.63
CA THR A 91 -29.95 -1.19 -5.40
C THR A 91 -29.08 0.07 -5.41
N THR A 92 -29.69 1.19 -5.05
CA THR A 92 -29.05 2.51 -4.97
C THR A 92 -29.23 3.08 -3.58
N LEU A 93 -28.18 3.75 -3.09
CA LEU A 93 -28.15 4.54 -1.87
C LEU A 93 -28.55 5.97 -2.20
N HIS A 94 -29.47 6.52 -1.42
CA HIS A 94 -29.93 7.91 -1.53
C HIS A 94 -29.60 8.64 -0.23
N LEU A 95 -28.96 9.80 -0.35
CA LEU A 95 -28.77 10.70 0.76
C LEU A 95 -30.07 11.47 1.00
N PRO A 96 -30.66 11.42 2.20
CA PRO A 96 -31.87 12.17 2.51
C PRO A 96 -31.59 13.68 2.47
N ALA A 97 -32.58 14.47 2.03
CA ALA A 97 -32.46 15.93 1.98
C ALA A 97 -32.30 16.57 3.38
N ALA A 98 -32.91 15.94 4.40
CA ALA A 98 -32.79 16.32 5.79
C ALA A 98 -32.28 15.11 6.59
N PRO A 99 -30.96 14.89 6.66
CA PRO A 99 -30.40 13.78 7.42
C PRO A 99 -30.58 13.98 8.93
N PRO A 100 -30.68 12.89 9.71
CA PRO A 100 -30.60 12.96 11.17
C PRO A 100 -29.28 13.58 11.65
N ASP A 101 -29.27 14.04 12.91
CA ASP A 101 -28.05 14.57 13.52
C ASP A 101 -26.96 13.48 13.64
N ALA A 102 -25.76 13.79 13.14
CA ALA A 102 -24.61 12.90 13.08
C ALA A 102 -23.65 13.03 14.28
N THR A 103 -23.94 13.93 15.23
CA THR A 103 -23.12 14.13 16.45
C THR A 103 -22.97 12.85 17.27
N GLY A 104 -24.04 12.06 17.38
CA GLY A 104 -24.06 10.79 18.10
C GLY A 104 -23.48 9.58 17.35
N LEU A 105 -22.98 9.75 16.13
CA LEU A 105 -22.37 8.65 15.38
C LEU A 105 -21.00 8.28 15.94
N ARG A 106 -20.75 6.98 16.04
CA ARG A 106 -19.43 6.43 16.37
C ARG A 106 -18.43 6.68 15.23
N PRO A 107 -17.11 6.63 15.51
CA PRO A 107 -16.09 6.89 14.49
C PRO A 107 -16.22 6.03 13.22
N TYR A 108 -16.46 4.72 13.37
CA TYR A 108 -16.62 3.82 12.23
C TYR A 108 -17.97 4.00 11.50
N GLU A 109 -19.04 4.36 12.21
CA GLU A 109 -20.33 4.70 11.61
C GLU A 109 -20.18 5.95 10.72
N ARG A 110 -19.51 6.98 11.24
CA ARG A 110 -19.20 8.19 10.50
C ARG A 110 -18.31 7.89 9.29
N ARG A 111 -17.30 7.03 9.45
CA ARG A 111 -16.41 6.60 8.35
C ARG A 111 -17.17 5.92 7.19
N VAL A 112 -18.14 5.06 7.50
CA VAL A 112 -19.01 4.43 6.48
C VAL A 112 -19.91 5.48 5.83
N LEU A 113 -20.53 6.36 6.61
CA LEU A 113 -21.39 7.43 6.09
C LEU A 113 -20.62 8.41 5.19
N ASP A 114 -19.42 8.81 5.60
CA ASP A 114 -18.57 9.73 4.85
C ASP A 114 -18.11 9.08 3.54
N ARG A 115 -17.82 7.77 3.53
CA ARG A 115 -17.55 7.03 2.29
C ARG A 115 -18.73 7.11 1.31
N VAL A 116 -19.96 6.95 1.77
CA VAL A 116 -21.16 7.12 0.93
C VAL A 116 -21.27 8.56 0.44
N ARG A 117 -21.14 9.54 1.33
CA ARG A 117 -21.26 10.97 1.00
C ARG A 117 -20.23 11.42 -0.02
N GLY A 118 -18.98 11.01 0.12
CA GLY A 118 -17.93 11.38 -0.83
C GLY A 118 -18.01 10.66 -2.16
N LEU A 119 -18.80 9.60 -2.29
CA LEU A 119 -19.12 9.00 -3.59
C LEU A 119 -20.38 9.58 -4.23
N ALA A 120 -21.31 10.14 -3.45
CA ALA A 120 -22.61 10.58 -3.95
C ALA A 120 -22.52 11.58 -5.10
N VAL A 121 -23.26 11.28 -6.17
CA VAL A 121 -23.50 12.17 -7.31
C VAL A 121 -24.98 12.50 -7.32
N ASN A 122 -25.32 13.78 -7.17
CA ASN A 122 -26.69 14.25 -7.00
C ASN A 122 -27.44 13.52 -5.86
N GLY A 123 -26.73 13.20 -4.78
CA GLY A 123 -27.28 12.48 -3.63
C GLY A 123 -27.44 10.97 -3.81
N VAL A 124 -26.99 10.39 -4.92
CA VAL A 124 -27.19 8.95 -5.23
C VAL A 124 -25.86 8.23 -5.42
N VAL A 125 -25.78 6.98 -4.94
CA VAL A 125 -24.66 6.04 -5.16
C VAL A 125 -25.20 4.64 -5.47
N PRO A 126 -24.86 4.00 -6.60
CA PRO A 126 -25.13 2.59 -6.80
C PRO A 126 -24.42 1.76 -5.74
N LEU A 127 -25.09 0.76 -5.17
CA LEU A 127 -24.55 0.01 -4.03
C LEU A 127 -23.19 -0.62 -4.33
N THR A 128 -23.06 -1.20 -5.53
CA THR A 128 -21.82 -1.82 -6.03
C THR A 128 -20.72 -0.82 -6.41
N ALA A 129 -21.00 0.49 -6.39
CA ALA A 129 -20.01 1.56 -6.56
C ALA A 129 -19.26 1.91 -5.26
N LEU A 130 -19.67 1.35 -4.11
CA LEU A 130 -18.97 1.54 -2.83
C LEU A 130 -17.59 0.89 -2.79
N THR A 131 -17.38 -0.14 -3.62
CA THR A 131 -16.12 -0.87 -3.79
C THR A 131 -14.93 0.07 -4.05
N PHE A 132 -13.75 -0.36 -3.61
CA PHE A 132 -12.50 0.35 -3.83
C PHE A 132 -11.89 0.02 -5.18
N ARG A 133 -11.25 1.02 -5.79
CA ARG A 133 -10.50 0.87 -7.05
C ARG A 133 -8.99 0.72 -6.81
N ASP A 134 -8.52 1.07 -5.61
CA ASP A 134 -7.13 0.96 -5.17
C ASP A 134 -6.98 0.08 -3.92
N GLU A 135 -6.08 -0.90 -3.99
CA GLU A 135 -5.87 -1.91 -2.94
C GLU A 135 -5.26 -1.29 -1.67
N SER A 136 -4.40 -0.28 -1.82
CA SER A 136 -3.76 0.37 -0.67
C SER A 136 -4.77 1.18 0.14
N SER A 137 -5.68 1.87 -0.56
CA SER A 137 -6.79 2.63 -0.01
C SER A 137 -7.76 1.71 0.71
N ALA A 138 -8.19 0.60 0.07
CA ALA A 138 -9.04 -0.42 0.68
C ALA A 138 -8.45 -0.97 1.98
N LYS A 139 -7.18 -1.40 1.95
CA LYS A 139 -6.49 -1.91 3.15
C LYS A 139 -6.37 -0.87 4.24
N SER A 140 -6.04 0.38 3.90
CA SER A 140 -5.90 1.45 4.89
C SER A 140 -7.23 1.82 5.55
N TRP A 141 -8.31 1.85 4.77
CA TRP A 141 -9.66 2.16 5.23
C TRP A 141 -10.19 1.03 6.13
N ASN A 142 -10.09 -0.23 5.69
CA ASN A 142 -10.47 -1.39 6.48
C ASN A 142 -9.66 -1.48 7.77
N LYS A 143 -8.34 -1.22 7.74
CA LYS A 143 -7.50 -1.20 8.93
C LYS A 143 -8.00 -0.16 9.96
N ARG A 144 -8.40 1.03 9.52
CA ARG A 144 -8.93 2.08 10.41
C ARG A 144 -10.29 1.71 10.96
N LEU A 145 -11.22 1.25 10.11
CA LEU A 145 -12.54 0.79 10.55
C LEU A 145 -12.41 -0.32 11.60
N HIS A 146 -11.53 -1.30 11.36
CA HIS A 146 -11.28 -2.38 12.30
C HIS A 146 -10.73 -1.88 13.63
N ALA A 147 -9.80 -0.91 13.60
CA ALA A 147 -9.25 -0.33 14.82
C ALA A 147 -10.32 0.42 15.64
N GLU A 148 -11.20 1.17 14.98
CA GLU A 148 -12.30 1.91 15.62
C GLU A 148 -13.34 0.97 16.25
N VAL A 149 -13.73 -0.10 15.56
CA VAL A 149 -14.66 -1.11 16.08
C VAL A 149 -14.05 -1.85 17.29
N VAL A 150 -12.76 -2.22 17.21
CA VAL A 150 -12.06 -2.84 18.34
C VAL A 150 -11.94 -1.88 19.52
N ALA A 151 -11.67 -0.59 19.28
CA ALA A 151 -11.60 0.41 20.33
C ALA A 151 -12.94 0.57 21.05
N ASP A 152 -14.05 0.64 20.32
CA ASP A 152 -15.40 0.71 20.88
C ASP A 152 -15.74 -0.55 21.71
N ALA A 153 -15.47 -1.75 21.17
CA ALA A 153 -15.68 -3.01 21.89
C ALA A 153 -14.83 -3.12 23.18
N ARG A 154 -13.60 -2.60 23.17
CA ARG A 154 -12.73 -2.56 24.36
C ARG A 154 -13.21 -1.54 25.39
N THR A 155 -13.65 -0.35 24.95
CA THR A 155 -14.22 0.69 25.83
C THR A 155 -15.48 0.19 26.52
N ALA A 156 -16.31 -0.58 25.82
CA ALA A 156 -17.47 -1.27 26.38
C ALA A 156 -17.12 -2.48 27.28
N GLY A 157 -15.82 -2.81 27.42
CA GLY A 157 -15.37 -3.94 28.24
C GLY A 157 -15.72 -5.31 27.67
N LEU A 158 -16.07 -5.41 26.38
CA LEU A 158 -16.51 -6.63 25.71
C LEU A 158 -15.32 -7.45 25.17
N SER A 159 -14.29 -6.78 24.68
CA SER A 159 -13.10 -7.43 24.12
C SER A 159 -11.82 -6.96 24.81
N ARG A 160 -10.75 -7.71 24.62
CA ARG A 160 -9.40 -7.35 25.06
C ARG A 160 -8.35 -7.90 24.09
N PRO A 161 -7.14 -7.32 24.07
CA PRO A 161 -6.05 -7.85 23.27
C PRO A 161 -5.79 -9.33 23.59
N ARG A 162 -5.57 -10.14 22.57
CA ARG A 162 -5.18 -11.55 22.73
C ARG A 162 -3.90 -11.66 23.56
N PHE A 163 -2.87 -10.91 23.17
CA PHE A 163 -1.64 -10.76 23.95
C PHE A 163 -1.65 -9.43 24.71
N GLY A 164 -1.93 -9.52 26.01
CA GLY A 164 -1.78 -8.39 26.94
C GLY A 164 -0.32 -7.91 27.02
N SER A 165 -0.12 -6.78 27.70
CA SER A 165 1.22 -6.22 27.92
C SER A 165 2.16 -7.23 28.58
N THR A 166 1.69 -7.94 29.61
CA THR A 166 2.48 -8.96 30.32
C THR A 166 2.97 -10.07 29.41
N VAL A 167 2.10 -10.67 28.59
CA VAL A 167 2.47 -11.75 27.66
C VAL A 167 3.47 -11.24 26.63
N ARG A 168 3.27 -10.02 26.11
CA ARG A 168 4.22 -9.39 25.18
C ARG A 168 5.58 -9.14 25.83
N SER A 169 5.61 -8.65 27.06
CA SER A 169 6.86 -8.43 27.81
C SER A 169 7.59 -9.75 28.10
N VAL A 170 6.87 -10.80 28.47
CA VAL A 170 7.46 -12.14 28.71
C VAL A 170 8.04 -12.72 27.42
N LEU A 171 7.28 -12.71 26.32
CA LEU A 171 7.77 -13.19 25.02
C LEU A 171 8.91 -12.32 24.46
N GLY A 172 8.87 -11.01 24.71
CA GLY A 172 9.94 -10.08 24.38
C GLY A 172 11.22 -10.34 25.16
N GLY A 173 11.12 -10.55 26.47
CA GLY A 173 12.25 -10.96 27.31
C GLY A 173 12.82 -12.31 26.89
N ALA A 174 11.96 -13.29 26.60
CA ALA A 174 12.38 -14.58 26.06
C ALA A 174 13.07 -14.44 24.68
N ALA A 175 12.62 -13.51 23.84
CA ALA A 175 13.27 -13.23 22.54
C ALA A 175 14.68 -12.65 22.73
N VAL A 176 14.89 -11.79 23.74
CA VAL A 176 16.23 -11.29 24.11
C VAL A 176 17.13 -12.44 24.56
N LEU A 177 16.63 -13.33 25.43
CA LEU A 177 17.41 -14.50 25.87
C LEU A 177 17.78 -15.42 24.71
N ALA A 178 16.84 -15.69 23.81
CA ALA A 178 17.11 -16.50 22.62
C ALA A 178 18.12 -15.81 21.69
N ALA A 179 18.02 -14.49 21.51
CA ALA A 179 18.98 -13.71 20.73
C ALA A 179 20.39 -13.74 21.32
N ILE A 180 20.52 -13.64 22.65
CA ILE A 180 21.82 -13.76 23.33
C ILE A 180 22.40 -15.17 23.12
N ALA A 181 21.59 -16.23 23.29
CA ALA A 181 22.05 -17.60 23.10
C ALA A 181 22.52 -17.88 21.66
N VAL A 182 21.73 -17.45 20.66
CA VAL A 182 22.11 -17.57 19.23
C VAL A 182 23.34 -16.72 18.92
N GLY A 183 23.41 -15.49 19.44
CA GLY A 183 24.54 -14.62 19.21
C GLY A 183 25.84 -15.15 19.81
N LEU A 184 25.80 -15.72 21.01
CA LEU A 184 26.95 -16.37 21.65
C LEU A 184 27.37 -17.65 20.92
N ALA A 185 26.43 -18.48 20.47
CA ALA A 185 26.74 -19.68 19.70
C ALA A 185 27.39 -19.34 18.34
N ALA A 186 26.85 -18.34 17.64
CA ALA A 186 27.42 -17.85 16.38
C ALA A 186 28.78 -17.14 16.59
N PHE A 187 28.94 -16.43 17.70
CA PHE A 187 30.22 -15.83 18.09
C PHE A 187 31.28 -16.89 18.35
N HIS A 188 30.93 -17.90 19.16
CA HIS A 188 31.79 -19.04 19.46
C HIS A 188 32.20 -19.73 18.16
N TYR A 189 31.23 -20.07 17.29
CA TYR A 189 31.49 -20.63 15.96
C TYR A 189 32.53 -19.85 15.15
N GLY A 190 32.34 -18.54 14.98
CA GLY A 190 33.28 -17.70 14.23
C GLY A 190 34.70 -17.70 14.81
N VAL A 191 34.84 -17.76 16.14
CA VAL A 191 36.14 -17.79 16.81
C VAL A 191 36.89 -19.11 16.55
N TRP A 192 36.21 -20.27 16.59
CA TRP A 192 36.91 -21.56 16.41
C TRP A 192 36.99 -22.04 14.96
N SER A 193 36.18 -21.48 14.05
CA SER A 193 36.22 -21.80 12.62
C SER A 193 37.18 -20.89 11.82
N ASP A 194 37.98 -20.06 12.48
CA ASP A 194 38.95 -19.11 11.89
C ASP A 194 38.34 -18.20 10.80
N ASN A 195 37.11 -17.74 11.04
CA ASN A 195 36.38 -16.91 10.08
C ASN A 195 36.68 -15.42 10.35
N GLU A 196 37.19 -14.69 9.34
CA GLU A 196 37.58 -13.28 9.48
C GLU A 196 36.41 -12.37 9.89
N ASP A 197 35.18 -12.73 9.47
CA ASP A 197 33.94 -12.08 9.88
C ASP A 197 33.25 -12.88 10.99
N ASN A 198 33.14 -12.30 12.20
CA ASN A 198 32.41 -12.93 13.30
C ASN A 198 30.92 -12.51 13.29
N PRO A 199 29.98 -13.42 12.97
CA PRO A 199 28.58 -13.07 12.79
C PRO A 199 27.79 -12.94 14.10
N GLY A 200 28.40 -13.16 15.28
CA GLY A 200 27.68 -13.34 16.55
C GLY A 200 26.70 -12.21 16.89
N VAL A 201 27.15 -10.96 16.82
CA VAL A 201 26.30 -9.79 17.13
C VAL A 201 25.18 -9.65 16.10
N ALA A 202 25.48 -9.82 14.81
CA ALA A 202 24.49 -9.74 13.75
C ALA A 202 23.42 -10.84 13.88
N ALA A 203 23.84 -12.08 14.17
CA ALA A 203 22.95 -13.21 14.36
C ALA A 203 21.99 -13.01 15.56
N GLY A 204 22.50 -12.48 16.67
CA GLY A 204 21.68 -12.13 17.83
C GLY A 204 20.66 -11.03 17.50
N ILE A 205 21.09 -9.94 16.84
CA ILE A 205 20.21 -8.84 16.43
C ILE A 205 19.10 -9.33 15.50
N VAL A 206 19.44 -10.10 14.47
CA VAL A 206 18.46 -10.66 13.52
C VAL A 206 17.47 -11.56 14.26
N THR A 207 17.95 -12.42 15.16
CA THR A 207 17.09 -13.31 15.96
C THR A 207 16.10 -12.51 16.81
N PHE A 208 16.56 -11.48 17.52
CA PHE A 208 15.68 -10.63 18.33
C PHE A 208 14.57 -9.98 17.49
N PHE A 209 14.93 -9.39 16.35
CA PHE A 209 13.96 -8.72 15.48
C PHE A 209 12.99 -9.70 14.80
N VAL A 210 13.45 -10.89 14.40
CA VAL A 210 12.58 -11.92 13.82
C VAL A 210 11.57 -12.41 14.86
N LEU A 211 12.02 -12.82 16.05
CA LEU A 211 11.14 -13.32 17.10
C LEU A 211 10.21 -12.21 17.64
N GLY A 212 10.74 -11.01 17.86
CA GLY A 212 9.96 -9.84 18.24
C GLY A 212 8.92 -9.46 17.17
N GLY A 213 9.30 -9.57 15.89
CA GLY A 213 8.43 -9.36 14.74
C GLY A 213 7.24 -10.33 14.74
N VAL A 214 7.47 -11.62 15.01
CA VAL A 214 6.39 -12.62 15.14
C VAL A 214 5.36 -12.21 16.20
N VAL A 215 5.80 -11.69 17.35
CA VAL A 215 4.88 -11.21 18.40
C VAL A 215 4.15 -9.95 17.96
N ALA A 216 4.84 -9.01 17.32
CA ALA A 216 4.26 -7.74 16.86
C ALA A 216 3.19 -7.93 15.79
N VAL A 217 3.38 -8.90 14.87
CA VAL A 217 2.38 -9.21 13.84
C VAL A 217 1.24 -10.10 14.37
N THR A 218 1.41 -10.73 15.53
CA THR A 218 0.35 -11.53 16.17
C THR A 218 -0.70 -10.61 16.76
N ARG A 219 -1.67 -10.25 15.92
CA ARG A 219 -2.82 -9.42 16.27
C ARG A 219 -4.05 -10.28 16.49
N GLY A 220 -4.97 -9.78 17.28
CA GLY A 220 -6.27 -10.41 17.52
C GLY A 220 -6.88 -10.00 18.83
N GLU A 221 -8.21 -10.08 18.88
CA GLU A 221 -8.99 -9.88 20.10
C GLU A 221 -9.32 -11.22 20.75
N ARG A 222 -9.68 -11.16 22.03
CA ARG A 222 -10.29 -12.26 22.76
C ARG A 222 -11.37 -11.74 23.71
N ASP A 223 -12.14 -12.67 24.22
CA ASP A 223 -13.25 -12.42 25.11
C ASP A 223 -12.85 -11.87 26.50
N THR A 224 -13.74 -11.04 27.04
CA THR A 224 -13.90 -10.77 28.47
C THR A 224 -15.10 -11.58 29.00
N PRO A 225 -15.27 -11.73 30.33
CA PRO A 225 -16.46 -12.40 30.87
C PRO A 225 -17.79 -11.78 30.41
N LEU A 226 -17.86 -10.44 30.43
CA LEU A 226 -19.03 -9.69 29.93
C LEU A 226 -19.20 -9.93 28.42
N GLY A 227 -18.13 -9.80 27.64
CA GLY A 227 -18.17 -10.03 26.21
C GLY A 227 -18.65 -11.42 25.80
N ARG A 228 -18.31 -12.46 26.56
CA ARG A 228 -18.84 -13.81 26.32
C ARG A 228 -20.35 -13.91 26.50
N GLN A 229 -20.87 -13.27 27.56
CA GLN A 229 -22.30 -13.25 27.83
C GLN A 229 -23.04 -12.52 26.70
N VAL A 230 -22.58 -11.32 26.35
CA VAL A 230 -23.15 -10.53 25.27
C VAL A 230 -23.08 -11.26 23.93
N ALA A 231 -21.96 -11.91 23.63
CA ALA A 231 -21.83 -12.75 22.44
C ALA A 231 -22.83 -13.91 22.46
N GLY A 232 -23.02 -14.59 23.59
CA GLY A 232 -24.02 -15.66 23.73
C GLY A 232 -25.44 -15.21 23.39
N ARG A 233 -25.85 -14.02 23.87
CA ARG A 233 -27.14 -13.40 23.51
C ARG A 233 -27.26 -13.14 22.01
N TRP A 234 -26.23 -12.55 21.38
CA TRP A 234 -26.23 -12.30 19.94
C TRP A 234 -26.21 -13.58 19.09
N LEU A 235 -25.63 -14.66 19.61
CA LEU A 235 -25.74 -15.98 18.98
C LEU A 235 -27.18 -16.54 19.09
N GLY A 236 -27.92 -16.25 20.18
CA GLY A 236 -29.35 -16.54 20.27
C GLY A 236 -30.18 -15.76 19.25
N VAL A 237 -29.88 -14.47 19.04
CA VAL A 237 -30.49 -13.66 17.97
C VAL A 237 -30.19 -14.25 16.59
N ARG A 238 -28.94 -14.67 16.34
CA ARG A 238 -28.56 -15.35 15.10
C ARG A 238 -29.39 -16.61 14.85
N ASP A 239 -29.58 -17.42 15.88
CA ASP A 239 -30.33 -18.67 15.76
C ASP A 239 -31.83 -18.40 15.54
N TRP A 240 -32.38 -17.33 16.12
CA TRP A 240 -33.75 -16.86 15.83
C TRP A 240 -33.91 -16.38 14.38
N LEU A 241 -32.96 -15.58 13.88
CA LEU A 241 -32.96 -15.09 12.49
C LEU A 241 -32.87 -16.25 11.48
N ARG A 242 -32.03 -17.25 11.75
CA ARG A 242 -31.93 -18.47 10.92
C ARG A 242 -33.21 -19.30 10.89
N GLY A 243 -34.06 -19.17 11.90
CA GLY A 243 -35.39 -19.80 11.91
C GLY A 243 -36.35 -19.22 10.87
N HIS A 244 -36.03 -18.09 10.24
CA HIS A 244 -36.83 -17.46 9.19
C HIS A 244 -36.21 -17.77 7.82
N GLU A 245 -36.75 -18.76 7.12
CA GLU A 245 -36.16 -19.27 5.86
C GLU A 245 -35.96 -18.18 4.79
N GLU A 246 -36.88 -17.22 4.68
CA GLU A 246 -36.80 -16.13 3.71
C GLU A 246 -35.76 -15.06 4.07
N PHE A 247 -35.32 -14.98 5.33
CA PHE A 247 -34.46 -13.90 5.82
C PHE A 247 -33.08 -13.89 5.13
N ALA A 248 -32.56 -15.07 4.81
CA ALA A 248 -31.28 -15.23 4.12
C ALA A 248 -31.28 -14.64 2.70
N GLU A 249 -32.44 -14.62 2.05
CA GLU A 249 -32.63 -14.20 0.66
C GLU A 249 -33.16 -12.77 0.55
N LEU A 250 -33.19 -12.00 1.64
CA LEU A 250 -33.65 -10.63 1.62
C LEU A 250 -32.62 -9.71 0.92
N PRO A 251 -33.05 -8.88 -0.04
CA PRO A 251 -32.15 -7.88 -0.61
C PRO A 251 -31.89 -6.73 0.38
N PRO A 252 -30.81 -5.95 0.19
CA PRO A 252 -30.44 -4.84 1.09
C PRO A 252 -31.57 -3.80 1.30
N ALA A 253 -32.38 -3.54 0.28
CA ALA A 253 -33.51 -2.60 0.38
C ALA A 253 -34.62 -3.04 1.35
N SER A 254 -34.64 -4.32 1.74
CA SER A 254 -35.55 -4.87 2.75
C SER A 254 -35.33 -4.27 4.14
N VAL A 255 -34.25 -3.50 4.35
CA VAL A 255 -34.04 -2.70 5.57
C VAL A 255 -35.21 -1.76 5.85
N THR A 256 -36.00 -1.39 4.84
CA THR A 256 -37.21 -0.58 5.01
C THR A 256 -38.33 -1.31 5.78
N VAL A 257 -38.36 -2.65 5.71
CA VAL A 257 -39.36 -3.51 6.36
C VAL A 257 -38.78 -4.17 7.61
N TRP A 258 -37.56 -4.70 7.50
CA TRP A 258 -36.86 -5.42 8.58
C TRP A 258 -36.06 -4.49 9.50
N ASP A 259 -35.94 -3.21 9.15
CA ASP A 259 -35.27 -2.19 9.96
C ASP A 259 -33.88 -2.67 10.42
N ARG A 260 -33.53 -2.40 11.68
CA ARG A 260 -32.25 -2.77 12.28
C ARG A 260 -31.94 -4.28 12.23
N TYR A 261 -32.95 -5.16 12.13
CA TYR A 261 -32.70 -6.61 12.07
C TYR A 261 -31.83 -7.01 10.88
N LEU A 262 -31.95 -6.31 9.73
CA LEU A 262 -31.13 -6.64 8.57
C LEU A 262 -29.63 -6.34 8.83
N GLY A 263 -29.34 -5.23 9.54
CA GLY A 263 -27.98 -4.88 9.95
C GLY A 263 -27.39 -5.89 10.94
N TYR A 264 -28.15 -6.31 11.94
CA TYR A 264 -27.73 -7.37 12.88
C TYR A 264 -27.66 -8.75 12.22
N GLY A 265 -28.48 -8.98 11.20
CA GLY A 265 -28.44 -10.17 10.37
C GLY A 265 -27.13 -10.28 9.59
N ALA A 266 -26.70 -9.19 8.96
CA ALA A 266 -25.38 -9.09 8.33
C ALA A 266 -24.25 -9.27 9.35
N ALA A 267 -24.34 -8.62 10.52
CA ALA A 267 -23.35 -8.77 11.57
C ALA A 267 -23.19 -10.21 12.06
N THR A 268 -24.27 -10.98 12.13
CA THR A 268 -24.26 -12.36 12.60
C THR A 268 -24.08 -13.41 11.49
N GLY A 269 -23.97 -12.96 10.23
CA GLY A 269 -23.80 -13.82 9.06
C GLY A 269 -25.05 -14.62 8.69
N THR A 270 -26.22 -13.98 8.71
CA THR A 270 -27.53 -14.59 8.36
C THR A 270 -28.17 -14.02 7.10
N THR A 271 -27.63 -12.94 6.53
CA THR A 271 -28.16 -12.28 5.31
C THR A 271 -27.30 -12.59 4.09
N HIS A 272 -27.41 -13.81 3.54
CA HIS A 272 -26.56 -14.27 2.44
C HIS A 272 -26.66 -13.40 1.18
N LEU A 273 -27.89 -13.09 0.73
CA LEU A 273 -28.08 -12.27 -0.47
C LEU A 273 -27.59 -10.84 -0.26
N ALA A 274 -27.97 -10.19 0.85
CA ALA A 274 -27.58 -8.82 1.11
C ALA A 274 -26.05 -8.64 1.17
N SER A 275 -25.34 -9.53 1.87
CA SER A 275 -23.88 -9.49 1.97
C SER A 275 -23.18 -9.81 0.64
N ALA A 276 -23.74 -10.71 -0.18
CA ALA A 276 -23.19 -10.97 -1.52
C ALA A 276 -23.25 -9.75 -2.46
N ILE A 277 -24.20 -8.83 -2.23
CA ILE A 277 -24.41 -7.62 -3.03
C ILE A 277 -23.64 -6.43 -2.44
N LEU A 278 -23.59 -6.34 -1.11
CA LEU A 278 -22.94 -5.29 -0.34
C LEU A 278 -21.43 -5.53 -0.26
N ASP A 279 -20.70 -5.27 -1.35
CA ASP A 279 -19.25 -5.37 -1.35
C ASP A 279 -18.59 -4.00 -1.08
N LEU A 280 -17.97 -3.84 0.09
CA LEU A 280 -17.09 -2.69 0.42
C LEU A 280 -15.60 -3.04 0.28
N GLY A 281 -15.27 -4.14 -0.37
CA GLY A 281 -13.94 -4.60 -0.71
C GLY A 281 -13.43 -4.02 -2.03
N MET A 282 -12.60 -4.79 -2.75
CA MET A 282 -12.00 -4.39 -4.02
C MET A 282 -12.93 -4.67 -5.20
N GLY A 283 -13.20 -3.63 -6.01
CA GLY A 283 -14.11 -3.73 -7.16
C GLY A 283 -13.54 -4.49 -8.36
N ASP A 284 -14.41 -4.90 -9.27
CA ASP A 284 -14.01 -5.53 -10.55
C ASP A 284 -13.48 -4.48 -11.53
N ARG A 285 -12.16 -4.51 -11.78
CA ARG A 285 -11.51 -3.65 -12.77
C ARG A 285 -12.10 -3.73 -14.18
N LYS A 286 -12.77 -4.84 -14.55
CA LYS A 286 -13.35 -5.01 -15.90
C LYS A 286 -14.75 -4.40 -16.03
N LEU A 287 -15.41 -4.08 -14.94
CA LEU A 287 -16.75 -3.50 -14.94
C LEU A 287 -16.84 -2.45 -13.83
N VAL A 288 -16.55 -1.20 -14.20
CA VAL A 288 -16.36 -0.11 -13.25
C VAL A 288 -17.51 0.89 -13.40
N TRP A 289 -17.99 1.43 -12.28
CA TRP A 289 -18.96 2.53 -12.32
C TRP A 289 -18.29 3.84 -12.72
N SER A 290 -18.95 4.62 -13.56
CA SER A 290 -18.57 6.00 -13.89
C SER A 290 -19.68 6.94 -13.49
N SER A 291 -19.30 8.12 -13.02
CA SER A 291 -20.20 9.24 -12.77
C SER A 291 -20.05 10.37 -13.78
N PHE A 292 -19.16 10.17 -14.77
CA PHE A 292 -18.92 11.12 -15.84
C PHE A 292 -20.21 11.40 -16.62
N GLY A 293 -20.44 12.66 -16.98
CA GLY A 293 -21.71 13.10 -17.58
C GLY A 293 -22.85 13.33 -16.57
N GLY A 294 -22.60 13.18 -15.26
CA GLY A 294 -23.54 13.54 -14.19
C GLY A 294 -24.55 12.46 -13.81
N THR A 295 -24.51 11.30 -14.46
CA THR A 295 -25.33 10.12 -14.11
C THR A 295 -24.46 8.89 -13.97
N TRP A 296 -24.85 8.01 -13.04
CA TRP A 296 -24.16 6.76 -12.82
C TRP A 296 -24.44 5.76 -13.93
N HIS A 297 -23.38 5.20 -14.50
CA HIS A 297 -23.49 4.11 -15.45
C HIS A 297 -22.28 3.17 -15.32
N ARG A 298 -22.44 1.92 -15.76
CA ARG A 298 -21.37 0.92 -15.73
C ARG A 298 -20.61 0.93 -17.05
N VAL A 299 -19.28 0.94 -16.95
CA VAL A 299 -18.37 0.90 -18.10
C VAL A 299 -17.57 -0.39 -18.07
N ARG A 300 -17.66 -1.18 -19.14
CA ARG A 300 -16.85 -2.39 -19.31
C ARG A 300 -15.47 -2.03 -19.85
N VAL A 301 -14.43 -2.37 -19.10
CA VAL A 301 -13.03 -2.06 -19.44
C VAL A 301 -12.34 -3.27 -20.07
N ARG A 302 -11.84 -3.09 -21.29
CA ARG A 302 -10.95 -4.05 -21.96
C ARG A 302 -9.49 -3.72 -21.69
N TYR A 303 -8.72 -4.69 -21.18
CA TYR A 303 -7.28 -4.57 -20.98
C TYR A 303 -6.51 -5.36 -22.05
N PRO A 304 -5.84 -4.70 -23.00
CA PRO A 304 -5.08 -5.39 -24.05
C PRO A 304 -3.87 -6.14 -23.48
N ARG A 305 -3.83 -7.46 -23.68
CA ARG A 305 -2.69 -8.32 -23.26
C ARG A 305 -1.82 -8.77 -24.43
N PHE A 306 -2.43 -9.20 -25.53
CA PHE A 306 -1.74 -9.82 -26.67
C PHE A 306 -1.58 -8.88 -27.86
N TRP A 307 -1.59 -7.56 -27.63
CA TRP A 307 -1.42 -6.56 -28.68
C TRP A 307 0.05 -6.15 -28.75
N PRO A 308 0.84 -6.62 -29.73
CA PRO A 308 2.29 -6.38 -29.78
C PRO A 308 2.65 -4.88 -29.93
N ARG A 309 1.67 -4.08 -30.37
CA ARG A 309 1.72 -2.62 -30.51
C ARG A 309 1.39 -1.83 -29.24
N TYR A 310 0.72 -2.47 -28.27
CA TYR A 310 0.14 -1.77 -27.13
C TYR A 310 1.21 -1.09 -26.28
N GLY A 311 1.04 0.21 -26.07
CA GLY A 311 1.93 1.06 -25.28
C GLY A 311 3.33 1.30 -25.86
N ARG A 312 3.61 0.83 -27.08
CA ARG A 312 4.91 1.03 -27.73
C ARG A 312 5.08 2.47 -28.21
N THR A 313 6.32 2.94 -28.24
CA THR A 313 6.63 4.25 -28.82
C THR A 313 6.67 4.16 -30.35
N ALA A 314 6.43 5.28 -31.05
CA ALA A 314 6.48 5.27 -32.52
C ALA A 314 7.83 4.80 -33.09
N PRO A 315 9.00 5.24 -32.57
CA PRO A 315 10.29 4.74 -33.07
C PRO A 315 10.42 3.22 -32.94
N GLN A 316 9.91 2.62 -31.86
CA GLN A 316 9.92 1.16 -31.68
C GLN A 316 9.04 0.44 -32.71
N LEU A 317 7.88 0.99 -33.03
CA LEU A 317 6.95 0.43 -34.02
C LEU A 317 7.51 0.54 -35.44
N VAL A 318 8.04 1.71 -35.80
CA VAL A 318 8.69 1.94 -37.09
C VAL A 318 9.88 1.00 -37.27
N ARG A 319 10.76 0.89 -36.27
CA ARG A 319 11.91 -0.04 -36.32
C ARG A 319 11.47 -1.48 -36.54
N ARG A 320 10.46 -1.96 -35.81
CA ARG A 320 9.91 -3.33 -35.99
C ARG A 320 9.32 -3.53 -37.37
N ALA A 321 8.59 -2.54 -37.89
CA ALA A 321 8.02 -2.58 -39.22
C ALA A 321 9.13 -2.66 -40.29
N LEU A 322 10.17 -1.83 -40.18
CA LEU A 322 11.33 -1.86 -41.07
C LEU A 322 12.09 -3.19 -41.01
N PHE A 323 12.28 -3.78 -39.82
CA PHE A 323 12.86 -5.11 -39.71
C PHE A 323 12.01 -6.18 -40.38
N ALA A 324 10.68 -6.15 -40.23
CA ALA A 324 9.79 -7.10 -40.90
C ALA A 324 9.82 -6.94 -42.42
N VAL A 325 9.85 -5.70 -42.93
CA VAL A 325 10.04 -5.40 -44.36
C VAL A 325 11.38 -5.94 -44.85
N ALA A 326 12.48 -5.63 -44.17
CA ALA A 326 13.82 -6.07 -44.55
C ALA A 326 13.95 -7.59 -44.53
N ALA A 327 13.42 -8.26 -43.50
CA ALA A 327 13.40 -9.72 -43.42
C ALA A 327 12.55 -10.34 -44.53
N GLY A 328 11.38 -9.78 -44.82
CA GLY A 328 10.53 -10.22 -45.92
C GLY A 328 11.21 -10.06 -47.28
N VAL A 329 11.83 -8.90 -47.56
CA VAL A 329 12.59 -8.66 -48.81
C VAL A 329 13.79 -9.61 -48.92
N LEU A 330 14.53 -9.83 -47.84
CA LEU A 330 15.69 -10.72 -47.82
C LEU A 330 15.27 -12.17 -48.10
N LEU A 331 14.25 -12.67 -47.41
CA LEU A 331 13.70 -14.01 -47.64
C LEU A 331 13.18 -14.16 -49.08
N LEU A 332 12.48 -13.14 -49.59
CA LEU A 332 11.94 -13.17 -50.94
C LEU A 332 13.08 -13.24 -51.98
N ARG A 333 14.16 -12.48 -51.80
CA ARG A 333 15.35 -12.58 -52.66
C ARG A 333 15.98 -13.98 -52.60
N PHE A 334 16.21 -14.51 -51.41
CA PHE A 334 16.75 -15.87 -51.26
C PHE A 334 15.86 -16.94 -51.92
N THR A 335 14.53 -16.82 -51.81
CA THR A 335 13.61 -17.78 -52.46
C THR A 335 13.58 -17.64 -53.97
N VAL A 336 13.63 -16.41 -54.50
CA VAL A 336 13.64 -16.17 -55.96
C VAL A 336 14.97 -16.60 -56.58
N ASP A 337 16.09 -16.26 -55.95
CA ASP A 337 17.42 -16.69 -56.39
C ASP A 337 17.59 -18.23 -56.29
N ALA A 338 16.96 -18.87 -55.29
CA ALA A 338 16.92 -20.33 -55.17
C ALA A 338 15.98 -20.99 -56.21
N LEU A 339 14.84 -20.37 -56.53
CA LEU A 339 13.94 -20.80 -57.62
C LEU A 339 14.64 -20.81 -58.97
N ASP A 340 15.48 -19.80 -59.25
CA ASP A 340 16.29 -19.72 -60.47
C ASP A 340 17.42 -20.78 -60.51
N LEU A 341 17.95 -21.22 -59.36
CA LEU A 341 19.00 -22.26 -59.28
C LEU A 341 18.46 -23.70 -59.24
N VAL A 342 17.23 -23.92 -58.76
CA VAL A 342 16.71 -25.24 -58.33
C VAL A 342 15.42 -25.62 -59.06
N ALA A 343 15.19 -25.12 -60.27
CA ALA A 343 13.98 -25.33 -61.10
C ALA A 343 13.58 -26.80 -61.42
N VAL A 344 14.17 -27.81 -60.77
CA VAL A 344 13.88 -29.24 -60.96
C VAL A 344 13.43 -29.96 -59.68
N THR A 345 13.47 -29.38 -58.46
CA THR A 345 12.99 -30.08 -57.25
C THR A 345 12.17 -29.20 -56.31
N GLY A 346 10.94 -29.62 -55.99
CA GLY A 346 10.07 -29.00 -54.99
C GLY A 346 10.63 -29.13 -53.58
N ASP A 347 11.49 -28.18 -53.21
CA ASP A 347 12.07 -28.10 -51.87
C ASP A 347 11.03 -27.53 -50.88
N PRO A 348 10.59 -28.32 -49.88
CA PRO A 348 9.61 -27.89 -48.89
C PRO A 348 10.06 -26.65 -48.10
N VAL A 349 11.36 -26.35 -48.07
CA VAL A 349 11.89 -25.13 -47.45
C VAL A 349 11.49 -23.90 -48.26
N THR A 350 11.63 -23.93 -49.60
CA THR A 350 11.24 -22.80 -50.46
C THR A 350 9.72 -22.60 -50.51
N ASP A 351 8.94 -23.68 -50.49
CA ASP A 351 7.47 -23.63 -50.51
C ASP A 351 6.87 -22.98 -49.25
N VAL A 352 7.56 -23.10 -48.10
CA VAL A 352 7.14 -22.44 -46.86
C VAL A 352 7.77 -21.05 -46.72
N ALA A 353 9.01 -20.85 -47.18
CA ALA A 353 9.71 -19.58 -47.04
C ALA A 353 9.06 -18.45 -47.85
N TYR A 354 8.58 -18.73 -49.06
CA TYR A 354 7.92 -17.73 -49.91
C TYR A 354 6.66 -17.11 -49.29
N PRO A 355 5.63 -17.89 -48.86
CA PRO A 355 4.44 -17.29 -48.24
C PRO A 355 4.77 -16.57 -46.93
N VAL A 356 5.75 -17.05 -46.15
CA VAL A 356 6.24 -16.36 -44.96
C VAL A 356 6.86 -15.01 -45.32
N ALA A 357 7.67 -14.94 -46.38
CA ALA A 357 8.28 -13.70 -46.85
C ALA A 357 7.22 -12.67 -47.28
N VAL A 358 6.21 -13.09 -48.04
CA VAL A 358 5.09 -12.23 -48.47
C VAL A 358 4.30 -11.72 -47.26
N VAL A 359 3.98 -12.59 -46.30
CA VAL A 359 3.27 -12.21 -45.07
C VAL A 359 4.09 -11.22 -44.24
N LEU A 360 5.40 -11.44 -44.06
CA LEU A 360 6.28 -10.53 -43.32
C LEU A 360 6.40 -9.16 -44.00
N LEU A 361 6.54 -9.14 -45.33
CA LEU A 361 6.62 -7.90 -46.10
C LEU A 361 5.30 -7.12 -46.00
N GLY A 362 4.17 -7.79 -46.24
CA GLY A 362 2.84 -7.19 -46.13
C GLY A 362 2.54 -6.67 -44.72
N TYR A 363 2.84 -7.46 -43.69
CA TYR A 363 2.71 -7.04 -42.30
C TYR A 363 3.62 -5.85 -41.96
N GLY A 364 4.88 -5.88 -42.43
CA GLY A 364 5.85 -4.80 -42.23
C GLY A 364 5.37 -3.48 -42.84
N LEU A 365 4.93 -3.50 -44.11
CA LEU A 365 4.39 -2.32 -44.80
C LEU A 365 3.12 -1.81 -44.11
N TYR A 366 2.20 -2.71 -43.75
CA TYR A 366 0.99 -2.35 -42.99
C TYR A 366 1.32 -1.69 -41.65
N ALA A 367 2.23 -2.29 -40.87
CA ALA A 367 2.64 -1.76 -39.58
C ALA A 367 3.36 -0.41 -39.72
N LEU A 368 4.16 -0.22 -40.77
CA LEU A 368 4.83 1.04 -41.06
C LEU A 368 3.81 2.13 -41.38
N ALA A 369 2.88 1.88 -42.31
CA ALA A 369 1.82 2.81 -42.67
C ALA A 369 0.96 3.18 -41.45
N ARG A 370 0.54 2.18 -40.65
CA ARG A 370 -0.23 2.44 -39.43
C ARG A 370 0.56 3.22 -38.37
N SER A 371 1.86 3.01 -38.25
CA SER A 371 2.73 3.77 -37.34
C SER A 371 2.81 5.24 -37.73
N LEU A 372 2.94 5.53 -39.04
CA LEU A 372 2.94 6.89 -39.58
C LEU A 372 1.58 7.58 -39.39
N ILE A 373 0.48 6.86 -39.65
CA ILE A 373 -0.87 7.37 -39.39
C ILE A 373 -1.07 7.65 -37.88
N ASP A 374 -0.61 6.77 -36.99
CA ASP A 374 -0.72 6.93 -35.53
C ASP A 374 0.09 8.13 -35.00
N LEU A 375 1.20 8.48 -35.67
CA LEU A 375 1.97 9.69 -35.40
C LEU A 375 1.19 10.96 -35.75
N ALA A 376 0.50 10.96 -36.89
CA ALA A 376 -0.30 12.09 -37.36
C ALA A 376 -1.66 12.20 -36.66
N THR A 377 -2.21 11.08 -36.18
CA THR A 377 -3.57 11.01 -35.61
C THR A 377 -3.56 11.05 -34.08
N VAL A 378 -3.02 12.13 -33.50
CA VAL A 378 -3.12 12.34 -32.05
C VAL A 378 -4.53 12.80 -31.71
N ARG A 379 -5.20 12.09 -30.81
CA ARG A 379 -6.54 12.47 -30.32
C ARG A 379 -6.46 12.98 -28.90
N THR A 380 -7.33 13.93 -28.59
CA THR A 380 -7.55 14.40 -27.22
C THR A 380 -8.85 13.78 -26.71
N ILE A 381 -8.81 13.23 -25.50
CA ILE A 381 -9.95 12.60 -24.83
C ILE A 381 -10.03 13.20 -23.44
N THR A 382 -11.23 13.61 -23.03
CA THR A 382 -11.51 14.11 -21.69
C THR A 382 -12.50 13.17 -21.03
N GLY A 383 -12.22 12.74 -19.80
CA GLY A 383 -13.03 11.73 -19.14
C GLY A 383 -12.64 11.45 -17.69
N GLU A 384 -13.45 10.66 -16.99
CA GLU A 384 -13.18 10.17 -15.64
C GLU A 384 -12.19 9.00 -15.67
N VAL A 385 -11.19 9.02 -14.79
CA VAL A 385 -10.28 7.88 -14.56
C VAL A 385 -11.05 6.79 -13.82
N LEU A 386 -11.31 5.68 -14.52
CA LEU A 386 -12.00 4.54 -13.94
C LEU A 386 -11.08 3.63 -13.15
N TRP A 387 -9.87 3.39 -13.65
CA TRP A 387 -8.94 2.44 -13.05
C TRP A 387 -7.51 2.69 -13.50
N GLN A 388 -6.58 2.66 -12.55
CA GLN A 388 -5.15 2.67 -12.82
C GLN A 388 -4.45 1.43 -12.22
N GLN A 389 -3.58 0.77 -12.99
CA GLN A 389 -2.77 -0.34 -12.46
C GLN A 389 -1.45 -0.51 -13.19
N VAL A 390 -0.42 -0.99 -12.50
CA VAL A 390 0.87 -1.34 -13.13
C VAL A 390 0.66 -2.46 -14.16
N TRP A 391 1.21 -2.28 -15.36
CA TRP A 391 1.20 -3.30 -16.41
C TRP A 391 2.57 -3.93 -16.61
N GLN A 392 3.60 -3.10 -16.79
CA GLN A 392 4.95 -3.56 -17.06
C GLN A 392 5.93 -2.90 -16.11
N SER A 393 6.82 -3.73 -15.57
CA SER A 393 7.91 -3.33 -14.71
C SER A 393 9.23 -3.83 -15.29
N THR A 394 10.33 -3.17 -14.93
CA THR A 394 11.67 -3.66 -15.26
C THR A 394 11.92 -4.99 -14.54
N ALA A 395 12.76 -5.84 -15.13
CA ALA A 395 13.20 -7.05 -14.45
C ALA A 395 13.90 -6.66 -13.14
N ARG A 396 13.63 -7.40 -12.08
CA ARG A 396 14.37 -7.28 -10.82
C ARG A 396 15.77 -7.86 -11.05
N THR A 397 16.80 -7.08 -10.79
CA THR A 397 18.19 -7.55 -10.75
C THR A 397 18.69 -7.49 -9.31
N GLU A 398 19.80 -8.16 -9.02
CA GLU A 398 20.41 -8.17 -7.68
C GLU A 398 20.73 -6.74 -7.19
N ASP A 399 21.19 -5.88 -8.11
CA ASP A 399 21.57 -4.50 -7.84
C ASP A 399 20.45 -3.46 -8.04
N SER A 400 19.25 -3.86 -8.49
CA SER A 400 18.17 -2.88 -8.75
C SER A 400 16.76 -3.43 -8.54
N PRO A 401 15.93 -2.73 -7.74
CA PRO A 401 14.54 -3.13 -7.56
C PRO A 401 13.75 -2.97 -8.86
N SER A 402 12.73 -3.80 -9.04
CA SER A 402 11.79 -3.69 -10.15
C SER A 402 11.09 -2.34 -10.12
N ARG A 403 11.12 -1.59 -11.23
CA ARG A 403 10.47 -0.29 -11.37
C ARG A 403 9.35 -0.38 -12.40
N PRO A 404 8.12 0.05 -12.05
CA PRO A 404 7.03 0.12 -13.03
C PRO A 404 7.37 1.20 -14.07
N TRP A 405 7.21 0.90 -15.36
CA TRP A 405 7.44 1.87 -16.43
C TRP A 405 6.20 2.07 -17.33
N LEU A 406 5.18 1.22 -17.20
CA LEU A 406 3.93 1.34 -17.94
C LEU A 406 2.75 0.85 -17.12
N HIS A 407 1.68 1.63 -17.14
CA HIS A 407 0.42 1.39 -16.44
C HIS A 407 -0.72 1.22 -17.44
N HIS A 408 -1.76 0.49 -17.05
CA HIS A 408 -3.08 0.62 -17.66
C HIS A 408 -3.80 1.81 -17.04
N LEU A 409 -4.39 2.64 -17.87
CA LEU A 409 -5.27 3.75 -17.50
C LEU A 409 -6.60 3.57 -18.22
N ALA A 410 -7.66 3.23 -17.49
CA ALA A 410 -9.01 3.21 -18.02
C ALA A 410 -9.64 4.58 -17.83
N VAL A 411 -10.17 5.17 -18.91
CA VAL A 411 -10.84 6.46 -18.89
C VAL A 411 -12.20 6.30 -19.56
N ASP A 412 -13.23 6.83 -18.90
CA ASP A 412 -14.57 6.99 -19.46
C ASP A 412 -14.75 8.41 -19.97
N ASP A 413 -14.98 8.55 -21.28
CA ASP A 413 -15.26 9.82 -21.94
C ASP A 413 -16.77 10.08 -22.12
N GLY A 414 -17.62 9.22 -21.56
CA GLY A 414 -19.08 9.33 -21.57
C GLY A 414 -19.72 8.99 -22.92
N THR A 415 -18.96 8.44 -23.88
CA THR A 415 -19.46 8.18 -25.24
C THR A 415 -20.07 6.80 -25.42
N ASP A 416 -19.69 5.80 -24.61
CA ASP A 416 -20.14 4.41 -24.74
C ASP A 416 -20.07 3.65 -23.39
N ASP A 417 -20.76 2.50 -23.27
CA ASP A 417 -20.74 1.61 -22.10
C ASP A 417 -19.47 0.76 -22.00
N ARG A 418 -18.50 1.00 -22.89
CA ARG A 418 -17.27 0.24 -23.04
C ARG A 418 -16.10 1.18 -23.29
N THR A 419 -15.00 0.89 -22.60
CA THR A 419 -13.73 1.52 -22.90
C THR A 419 -12.62 0.47 -23.02
N THR A 420 -11.55 0.84 -23.68
CA THR A 420 -10.31 0.07 -23.65
C THR A 420 -9.33 0.83 -22.79
N ALA A 421 -8.49 0.13 -22.02
CA ALA A 421 -7.43 0.79 -21.26
C ALA A 421 -6.38 1.40 -22.20
N TRP A 422 -5.83 2.54 -21.80
CA TRP A 422 -4.70 3.21 -22.42
C TRP A 422 -3.41 2.82 -21.71
N ALA A 423 -2.32 2.78 -22.44
CA ALA A 423 -1.00 2.56 -21.89
C ALA A 423 -0.42 3.90 -21.42
N LEU A 424 -0.34 4.06 -20.10
CA LEU A 424 0.12 5.26 -19.41
C LEU A 424 1.57 5.10 -18.94
N PRO A 425 2.52 5.87 -19.48
CA PRO A 425 3.88 5.93 -18.97
C PRO A 425 3.94 6.30 -17.48
N SER A 426 4.84 5.66 -16.73
CA SER A 426 4.92 5.86 -15.27
C SER A 426 5.24 7.29 -14.83
N GLU A 427 5.86 8.09 -15.70
CA GLU A 427 6.12 9.51 -15.45
C GLU A 427 4.85 10.33 -15.21
N TRP A 428 3.69 9.86 -15.70
CA TRP A 428 2.40 10.49 -15.47
C TRP A 428 1.49 9.70 -14.53
N ALA A 429 1.86 8.48 -14.14
CA ALA A 429 1.02 7.63 -13.29
C ALA A 429 0.80 8.24 -11.89
N GLY A 430 1.73 9.06 -11.39
CA GLY A 430 1.56 9.78 -10.13
C GLY A 430 0.66 11.02 -10.21
N ASN A 431 0.29 11.46 -11.41
CA ASN A 431 -0.37 12.76 -11.60
C ASN A 431 -1.89 12.69 -11.44
N CYS A 432 -2.51 11.51 -11.61
CA CYS A 432 -3.95 11.29 -11.49
C CYS A 432 -4.27 10.12 -10.55
N GLN A 433 -5.49 10.14 -10.01
CA GLN A 433 -6.07 9.08 -9.19
C GLN A 433 -7.41 8.62 -9.77
N ASP A 434 -7.90 7.47 -9.30
CA ASP A 434 -9.22 6.97 -9.70
C ASP A 434 -10.33 7.96 -9.28
N GLY A 435 -11.22 8.26 -10.23
CA GLY A 435 -12.27 9.26 -10.11
C GLY A 435 -11.86 10.67 -10.56
N ASP A 436 -10.57 10.96 -10.77
CA ASP A 436 -10.13 12.24 -11.33
C ASP A 436 -10.69 12.41 -12.76
N THR A 437 -11.09 13.63 -13.12
CA THR A 437 -11.37 13.98 -14.51
C THR A 437 -10.09 14.44 -15.17
N VAL A 438 -9.67 13.74 -16.22
CA VAL A 438 -8.43 13.99 -16.95
C VAL A 438 -8.69 14.32 -18.40
N THR A 439 -7.83 15.17 -18.97
CA THR A 439 -7.67 15.31 -20.41
C THR A 439 -6.37 14.65 -20.80
N ILE A 440 -6.46 13.63 -21.66
CA ILE A 440 -5.33 12.88 -22.18
C ILE A 440 -5.18 13.11 -23.67
N ARG A 441 -3.94 13.25 -24.14
CA ARG A 441 -3.60 13.10 -25.55
C ARG A 441 -3.10 11.70 -25.78
N VAL A 442 -3.62 11.05 -26.81
CA VAL A 442 -3.39 9.63 -27.06
C VAL A 442 -3.08 9.37 -28.52
N ARG A 443 -2.38 8.26 -28.72
CA ARG A 443 -2.17 7.64 -30.02
C ARG A 443 -3.09 6.42 -30.16
N PRO A 444 -4.15 6.47 -30.98
CA PRO A 444 -5.20 5.46 -30.98
C PRO A 444 -4.72 4.04 -31.34
N TRP A 445 -3.77 3.90 -32.26
CA TRP A 445 -3.32 2.60 -32.75
C TRP A 445 -2.35 1.92 -31.78
N SER A 446 -1.35 2.64 -31.26
CA SER A 446 -0.47 2.13 -30.20
C SER A 446 -1.14 2.12 -28.82
N ARG A 447 -2.29 2.81 -28.67
CA ARG A 447 -3.01 3.01 -27.41
C ARG A 447 -2.15 3.68 -26.33
N ARG A 448 -1.17 4.48 -26.73
CA ARG A 448 -0.22 5.11 -25.81
C ARG A 448 -0.69 6.52 -25.46
N VAL A 449 -0.71 6.84 -24.17
CA VAL A 449 -0.84 8.22 -23.69
C VAL A 449 0.45 8.96 -24.02
N VAL A 450 0.35 10.19 -24.52
CA VAL A 450 1.49 11.06 -24.82
C VAL A 450 1.49 12.34 -23.98
N GLN A 451 0.36 12.68 -23.37
CA GLN A 451 0.22 13.78 -22.43
C GLN A 451 -0.98 13.51 -21.53
N LEU A 452 -0.89 13.91 -20.26
CA LEU A 452 -1.98 13.82 -19.30
C LEU A 452 -2.06 15.13 -18.51
N THR A 453 -3.27 15.64 -18.33
CA THR A 453 -3.56 16.81 -17.50
C THR A 453 -4.81 16.53 -16.68
N VAL A 454 -4.74 16.74 -15.38
CA VAL A 454 -5.91 16.65 -14.50
C VAL A 454 -6.70 17.94 -14.61
N VAL A 455 -7.99 17.83 -14.94
CA VAL A 455 -8.90 18.97 -15.11
C VAL A 455 -9.83 19.10 -13.91
N GLY A 456 -10.12 18.00 -13.23
CA GLY A 456 -10.89 17.99 -12.00
C GLY A 456 -10.45 16.84 -11.10
N HIS A 457 -10.39 17.10 -9.79
CA HIS A 457 -10.10 16.06 -8.82
C HIS A 457 -11.35 15.25 -8.50
N GLY A 458 -11.20 13.94 -8.46
CA GLY A 458 -12.26 13.00 -8.13
C GLY A 458 -12.70 13.16 -6.69
N ARG A 459 -13.99 12.93 -6.42
CA ARG A 459 -14.53 13.07 -5.06
C ARG A 459 -13.92 12.05 -4.09
N THR A 460 -13.48 10.89 -4.59
CA THR A 460 -12.70 9.89 -3.84
C THR A 460 -11.43 10.45 -3.23
N ARG A 461 -10.79 11.42 -3.90
CA ARG A 461 -9.57 12.08 -3.43
C ARG A 461 -9.84 12.98 -2.23
N ALA A 462 -11.01 13.60 -2.15
CA ALA A 462 -11.43 14.39 -0.98
C ALA A 462 -11.69 13.52 0.27
N LEU A 463 -12.04 12.24 0.08
CA LEU A 463 -12.17 11.27 1.17
C LEU A 463 -10.83 10.73 1.68
N THR A 464 -9.76 10.93 0.91
CA THR A 464 -8.41 10.62 1.37
C THR A 464 -7.95 11.81 2.20
N GLU A 465 -8.39 11.89 3.45
CA GLU A 465 -7.67 12.69 4.44
C GLU A 465 -6.19 12.32 4.30
N PRO A 466 -5.27 13.31 4.19
CA PRO A 466 -3.86 13.00 4.21
C PRO A 466 -3.63 12.15 5.45
N VAL A 467 -2.87 11.05 5.28
CA VAL A 467 -2.33 10.31 6.41
C VAL A 467 -1.49 11.31 7.20
N THR A 468 -2.14 12.04 8.11
CA THR A 468 -1.46 12.72 9.18
C THR A 468 -0.86 11.57 9.94
N THR A 469 0.46 11.59 10.05
CA THR A 469 1.28 10.64 10.78
C THR A 469 0.92 10.54 12.28
N GLN A 470 -0.18 11.15 12.72
CA GLN A 470 -0.76 11.05 14.05
C GLN A 470 -1.59 9.77 14.29
N ASP A 471 -2.16 9.12 13.26
CA ASP A 471 -3.09 7.98 13.47
C ASP A 471 -2.44 6.59 13.43
N THR A 472 -1.11 6.52 13.44
CA THR A 472 -0.40 5.30 13.83
C THR A 472 0.10 5.45 15.26
N ALA A 473 -0.83 5.48 16.21
CA ALA A 473 -0.50 5.34 17.63
C ALA A 473 -0.08 3.89 17.95
N GLU A 474 1.10 3.50 17.46
CA GLU A 474 2.06 2.83 18.34
C GLU A 474 3.01 3.93 18.84
N PRO A 475 3.45 3.92 20.11
CA PRO A 475 4.42 4.88 20.62
C PRO A 475 5.80 4.54 20.05
N SER A 476 5.96 4.69 18.73
CA SER A 476 7.27 4.91 18.16
C SER A 476 7.58 6.36 18.45
N ALA A 477 8.57 6.59 19.32
CA ALA A 477 9.09 7.91 19.62
C ALA A 477 9.45 8.63 18.30
N ALA A 478 8.50 9.43 17.77
CA ALA A 478 8.80 10.38 16.73
C ALA A 478 9.87 11.31 17.30
N PRO A 479 10.98 11.56 16.59
CA PRO A 479 11.96 12.51 17.06
C PRO A 479 11.27 13.87 17.14
N VAL A 480 11.12 14.41 18.35
CA VAL A 480 10.78 15.81 18.59
C VAL A 480 12.00 16.61 18.14
N GLY A 481 12.03 16.99 16.85
CA GLY A 481 13.17 17.62 16.22
C GLY A 481 13.01 17.80 14.71
N PRO A 482 13.89 18.57 14.05
CA PRO A 482 13.85 18.74 12.59
C PRO A 482 14.02 17.40 11.87
N GLY A 483 13.22 17.18 10.83
CA GLY A 483 13.43 16.05 9.92
C GLY A 483 14.81 16.17 9.27
N PRO A 484 15.45 15.05 8.87
CA PRO A 484 16.82 15.07 8.34
C PRO A 484 16.95 15.86 7.03
N ASN A 485 15.86 16.01 6.27
CA ASN A 485 15.79 16.87 5.08
C ASN A 485 15.57 18.36 5.40
N ASP A 486 15.17 18.68 6.62
CA ASP A 486 14.87 20.06 7.04
C ASP A 486 16.07 20.76 7.68
N VAL A 487 17.18 20.03 7.84
CA VAL A 487 18.40 20.50 8.49
C VAL A 487 19.24 21.36 7.54
N PHE A 488 19.39 20.93 6.29
CA PHE A 488 20.21 21.59 5.26
C PHE A 488 19.44 21.68 3.95
N THR A 489 19.67 22.74 3.17
CA THR A 489 19.18 22.80 1.79
C THR A 489 20.17 22.12 0.84
N VAL A 490 19.67 21.72 -0.34
CA VAL A 490 20.49 21.17 -1.42
C VAL A 490 21.57 22.18 -1.83
N ASP A 491 21.24 23.47 -1.89
CA ASP A 491 22.16 24.54 -2.26
C ASP A 491 23.29 24.73 -1.23
N GLU A 492 22.97 24.64 0.07
CA GLU A 492 23.98 24.73 1.14
C GLU A 492 24.99 23.59 1.07
N ILE A 493 24.50 22.37 0.79
CA ILE A 493 25.37 21.21 0.65
C ILE A 493 26.19 21.33 -0.63
N GLY A 494 25.60 21.80 -1.73
CA GLY A 494 26.32 22.04 -2.97
C GLY A 494 27.42 23.10 -2.82
N GLN A 495 27.14 24.16 -2.06
CA GLN A 495 28.10 25.20 -1.75
C GLN A 495 29.23 24.69 -0.83
N ALA A 496 28.90 23.94 0.22
CA ALA A 496 29.88 23.36 1.13
C ALA A 496 30.77 22.32 0.43
N LEU A 497 30.19 21.54 -0.48
CA LEU A 497 30.91 20.52 -1.22
C LEU A 497 31.55 21.05 -2.50
N GLY A 498 31.27 22.27 -2.96
CA GLY A 498 31.88 22.87 -4.15
C GLY A 498 31.49 22.19 -5.48
N PHE A 499 30.36 21.49 -5.53
CA PHE A 499 29.79 20.91 -6.74
C PHE A 499 28.28 20.69 -6.59
N ALA A 500 27.55 20.57 -7.69
CA ALA A 500 26.09 20.41 -7.68
C ALA A 500 25.68 19.07 -7.07
N VAL A 501 24.71 19.12 -6.15
CA VAL A 501 24.15 17.95 -5.46
C VAL A 501 22.65 17.90 -5.65
N LEU A 502 22.07 16.71 -5.46
CA LEU A 502 20.62 16.47 -5.45
C LEU A 502 20.25 15.73 -4.17
N ALA A 503 19.00 15.87 -3.72
CA ALA A 503 18.45 15.00 -2.71
C ALA A 503 18.45 13.56 -3.23
N GLY A 504 19.06 12.65 -2.47
CA GLY A 504 19.11 11.23 -2.76
C GLY A 504 17.75 10.56 -2.55
N PRO A 505 17.58 9.32 -3.03
CA PRO A 505 16.38 8.56 -2.77
C PRO A 505 16.13 8.42 -1.25
N PRO A 506 14.86 8.39 -0.80
CA PRO A 506 14.55 8.27 0.61
C PRO A 506 15.17 6.99 1.19
N VAL A 507 15.98 7.16 2.22
CA VAL A 507 16.59 6.05 2.96
C VAL A 507 15.57 5.57 4.00
N PRO A 508 15.23 4.28 4.06
CA PRO A 508 14.32 3.76 5.08
C PRO A 508 14.85 4.11 6.47
N ALA A 509 13.98 4.67 7.31
CA ALA A 509 14.35 4.98 8.69
C ALA A 509 14.76 3.69 9.43
N ILE A 510 15.94 3.71 10.05
CA ILE A 510 16.40 2.62 10.91
C ILE A 510 16.02 2.99 12.35
N GLY A 511 14.85 2.54 12.78
CA GLY A 511 14.31 2.87 14.10
C GLY A 511 14.00 4.38 14.26
N PRO A 512 14.27 5.00 15.42
CA PRO A 512 13.95 6.41 15.70
C PRO A 512 14.94 7.42 15.06
N VAL A 513 15.76 6.97 14.12
CA VAL A 513 16.77 7.79 13.44
C VAL A 513 16.26 8.16 12.04
N GLY A 514 16.00 9.45 11.83
CA GLY A 514 15.74 9.98 10.50
C GLY A 514 17.05 10.01 9.72
N THR A 515 17.04 9.57 8.45
CA THR A 515 18.21 9.63 7.57
C THR A 515 17.86 10.33 6.26
N ALA A 516 18.71 11.26 5.85
CA ALA A 516 18.70 11.90 4.54
C ALA A 516 20.06 11.67 3.87
N GLN A 517 20.04 11.46 2.55
CA GLN A 517 21.24 11.28 1.76
C GLN A 517 21.23 12.26 0.60
N TYR A 518 22.39 12.77 0.24
CA TYR A 518 22.60 13.68 -0.87
C TYR A 518 23.57 13.03 -1.85
N VAL A 519 23.26 13.16 -3.14
CA VAL A 519 24.02 12.54 -4.23
C VAL A 519 24.61 13.61 -5.14
N SER A 520 25.75 13.31 -5.77
CA SER A 520 26.32 14.21 -6.78
C SER A 520 25.42 14.30 -8.01
N ALA A 521 25.18 15.50 -8.53
CA ALA A 521 24.30 15.71 -9.68
C ALA A 521 24.85 15.10 -10.98
N ASP A 522 26.18 14.94 -11.09
CA ASP A 522 26.86 14.40 -12.28
C ASP A 522 26.84 12.85 -12.34
N ARG A 523 27.07 12.18 -11.21
CA ARG A 523 27.32 10.74 -11.12
C ARG A 523 26.25 9.97 -10.32
N GLY A 524 25.37 10.66 -9.62
CA GLY A 524 24.34 10.05 -8.76
C GLY A 524 24.89 9.28 -7.55
N LYS A 525 26.18 9.42 -7.23
CA LYS A 525 26.81 8.76 -6.07
C LYS A 525 26.58 9.55 -4.79
N ALA A 526 26.39 8.86 -3.67
CA ALA A 526 26.23 9.48 -2.36
C ALA A 526 27.47 10.27 -1.94
N VAL A 527 27.26 11.54 -1.57
CA VAL A 527 28.33 12.46 -1.17
C VAL A 527 28.19 12.95 0.26
N LEU A 528 26.98 12.94 0.82
CA LEU A 528 26.72 13.37 2.19
C LEU A 528 25.51 12.65 2.76
N MET A 529 25.57 12.27 4.03
CA MET A 529 24.49 11.66 4.79
C MET A 529 24.24 12.46 6.06
N VAL A 530 22.96 12.71 6.35
CA VAL A 530 22.48 13.42 7.54
C VAL A 530 21.61 12.48 8.33
N GLN A 531 21.90 12.34 9.61
CA GLN A 531 21.11 11.54 10.54
C GLN A 531 20.60 12.44 11.66
N THR A 532 19.31 12.35 11.96
CA THR A 532 18.70 13.07 13.09
C THR A 532 18.09 12.08 14.06
N ALA A 533 18.37 12.26 15.35
CA ALA A 533 17.86 11.39 16.40
C ALA A 533 17.52 12.21 17.65
N GLY A 534 16.29 12.06 18.15
CA GLY A 534 15.82 12.67 19.40
C GLY A 534 15.96 11.73 20.60
N GLY A 535 15.90 12.28 21.83
CA GLY A 535 15.74 11.51 23.06
C GLY A 535 16.93 10.57 23.39
N ALA A 536 16.65 9.35 23.88
CA ALA A 536 17.70 8.40 24.27
C ALA A 536 18.65 8.00 23.11
N PRO A 537 18.16 7.72 21.89
CA PRO A 537 19.01 7.55 20.70
C PRO A 537 19.86 8.78 20.38
N GLY A 538 19.30 9.98 20.51
CA GLY A 538 20.04 11.24 20.35
C GLY A 538 21.19 11.37 21.35
N ARG A 539 20.93 11.12 22.64
CA ARG A 539 21.97 11.13 23.69
C ARG A 539 23.08 10.12 23.44
N TRP A 540 22.74 8.94 22.91
CA TRP A 540 23.74 7.95 22.53
C TRP A 540 24.57 8.43 21.32
N ALA A 541 23.91 8.92 20.27
CA ALA A 541 24.58 9.48 19.10
C ALA A 541 25.50 10.65 19.47
N TRP A 542 25.07 11.52 20.39
CA TRP A 542 25.89 12.61 20.92
C TRP A 542 27.16 12.07 21.59
N ARG A 543 27.05 11.14 22.54
CA ARG A 543 28.20 10.54 23.23
C ARG A 543 29.17 9.82 22.29
N ALA A 544 28.65 9.17 21.25
CA ALA A 544 29.46 8.47 20.27
C ALA A 544 30.28 9.43 19.39
N ASN A 545 29.78 10.65 19.17
CA ASN A 545 30.38 11.63 18.26
C ASN A 545 31.03 12.84 18.96
N SER A 546 30.86 13.00 20.28
CA SER A 546 31.45 14.08 21.08
C SER A 546 32.91 13.86 21.46
N ARG A 547 33.60 12.91 20.81
CA ARG A 547 35.03 12.59 21.03
C ARG A 547 35.96 13.29 20.05
N GLY A 548 35.42 14.02 19.07
CA GLY A 548 36.18 14.78 18.09
C GLY A 548 36.66 16.15 18.58
N GLN A 549 37.18 16.97 17.68
CA GLN A 549 37.52 18.36 17.94
C GLN A 549 36.23 19.18 18.18
N ALA A 550 36.16 19.87 19.31
CA ALA A 550 35.03 20.75 19.62
C ALA A 550 35.03 21.97 18.69
N LEU A 551 33.84 22.36 18.22
CA LEU A 551 33.63 23.53 17.37
C LEU A 551 32.96 24.65 18.21
N PRO A 552 33.74 25.58 18.79
CA PRO A 552 33.18 26.62 19.65
C PRO A 552 32.30 27.58 18.84
N GLY A 553 31.17 27.98 19.42
CA GLY A 553 30.25 28.96 18.81
C GLY A 553 29.21 28.41 17.83
N VAL A 554 29.10 27.08 17.67
CA VAL A 554 28.13 26.45 16.77
C VAL A 554 27.03 25.74 17.56
N GLY A 555 25.82 26.30 17.57
CA GLY A 555 24.64 25.76 18.26
C GLY A 555 24.83 25.60 19.77
N GLU A 556 24.13 24.62 20.37
CA GLU A 556 24.30 24.26 21.80
C GLU A 556 25.54 23.39 22.06
N GLY A 557 26.22 22.97 20.99
CA GLY A 557 27.42 22.16 21.02
C GLY A 557 27.62 21.44 19.70
N ALA A 558 28.86 21.43 19.21
CA ALA A 558 29.24 20.72 17.99
C ALA A 558 30.64 20.12 18.08
N TYR A 559 30.83 18.98 17.40
CA TYR A 559 32.11 18.27 17.32
C TYR A 559 32.36 17.81 15.88
N ALA A 560 33.62 17.82 15.46
CA ALA A 560 34.05 17.26 14.17
C ALA A 560 35.16 16.22 14.36
N ALA A 561 35.09 15.13 13.62
CA ALA A 561 36.06 14.04 13.62
C ALA A 561 36.24 13.51 12.19
N GLY A 562 37.24 14.04 11.48
CA GLY A 562 37.49 13.72 10.07
C GLY A 562 36.27 14.03 9.21
N ASP A 563 35.83 13.03 8.43
CA ASP A 563 34.68 13.14 7.52
C ASP A 563 33.30 13.11 8.22
N ARG A 564 33.26 13.26 9.55
CA ARG A 564 32.03 13.21 10.34
C ARG A 564 31.95 14.39 11.29
N ALA A 565 30.76 14.97 11.44
CA ALA A 565 30.50 16.00 12.44
C ALA A 565 29.13 15.80 13.10
N ALA A 566 29.00 16.27 14.35
CA ALA A 566 27.76 16.20 15.11
C ALA A 566 27.42 17.57 15.68
N LEU A 567 26.12 17.87 15.72
CA LEU A 567 25.54 19.11 16.22
C LEU A 567 24.37 18.77 17.14
N ARG A 568 24.30 19.44 18.30
CA ARG A 568 23.17 19.35 19.21
C ARG A 568 22.20 20.52 18.99
N LEU A 569 20.93 20.18 18.81
CA LEU A 569 19.80 21.11 18.67
C LEU A 569 18.72 20.70 19.68
N GLY A 570 18.80 21.21 20.91
CA GLY A 570 17.94 20.81 22.02
C GLY A 570 18.10 19.32 22.37
N GLU A 571 17.01 18.57 22.30
CA GLU A 571 16.98 17.12 22.52
C GLU A 571 17.32 16.30 21.26
N THR A 572 17.58 16.96 20.12
CA THR A 572 17.94 16.29 18.86
C THR A 572 19.43 16.39 18.59
N THR A 573 20.03 15.25 18.24
CA THR A 573 21.40 15.18 17.73
C THR A 573 21.36 15.00 16.22
N VAL A 574 22.03 15.90 15.52
CA VAL A 574 22.28 15.83 14.08
C VAL A 574 23.68 15.28 13.87
N VAL A 575 23.83 14.27 13.01
CA VAL A 575 25.13 13.73 12.61
C VAL A 575 25.25 13.82 11.10
N VAL A 576 26.32 14.48 10.64
CA VAL A 576 26.67 14.65 9.23
C VAL A 576 27.87 13.77 8.92
N THR A 577 27.79 13.00 7.84
CA THR A 577 28.88 12.13 7.37
C THR A 577 29.15 12.38 5.90
N LEU A 578 30.38 12.71 5.54
CA LEU A 578 30.85 12.84 4.16
C LEU A 578 31.10 11.44 3.58
N LEU A 579 30.59 11.21 2.37
CA LEU A 579 30.65 9.95 1.65
C LEU A 579 31.27 10.17 0.26
N GLY A 580 31.81 9.11 -0.36
CA GLY A 580 32.27 9.15 -1.75
C GLY A 580 33.12 10.38 -2.10
N ASP A 581 32.71 11.11 -3.14
CA ASP A 581 33.37 12.32 -3.65
C ASP A 581 33.29 13.53 -2.68
N GLY A 582 32.50 13.41 -1.61
CA GLY A 582 32.46 14.36 -0.49
C GLY A 582 33.54 14.14 0.57
N ARG A 583 34.17 12.95 0.64
CA ARG A 583 35.25 12.67 1.62
C ARG A 583 36.44 13.60 1.41
N GLY A 584 37.11 13.96 2.50
CA GLY A 584 38.25 14.89 2.48
C GLY A 584 37.84 16.37 2.48
N ARG A 585 36.56 16.70 2.32
CA ARG A 585 36.03 18.09 2.40
C ARG A 585 35.59 18.49 3.81
N HIS A 586 36.19 17.90 4.85
CA HIS A 586 35.82 18.12 6.25
C HIS A 586 35.99 19.56 6.73
N ALA A 587 36.84 20.37 6.07
CA ALA A 587 37.02 21.80 6.37
C ALA A 587 35.73 22.62 6.31
N TYR A 588 34.71 22.16 5.57
CA TYR A 588 33.43 22.87 5.40
C TYR A 588 32.34 22.42 6.38
N LEU A 589 32.56 21.33 7.14
CA LEU A 589 31.60 20.84 8.13
C LEU A 589 31.25 21.90 9.20
N PRO A 590 32.21 22.69 9.74
CA PRO A 590 31.88 23.73 10.72
C PRO A 590 30.93 24.79 10.16
N TRP A 591 31.13 25.23 8.91
CA TRP A 591 30.25 26.19 8.26
C TRP A 591 28.85 25.62 8.06
N LEU A 592 28.76 24.36 7.60
CA LEU A 592 27.48 23.69 7.36
C LEU A 592 26.69 23.53 8.66
N LEU A 593 27.34 23.09 9.74
CA LEU A 593 26.70 22.98 11.06
C LEU A 593 26.22 24.34 11.60
N ASN A 594 26.94 25.43 11.29
CA ASN A 594 26.52 26.78 11.67
C ASN A 594 25.22 27.22 10.96
N GLN A 595 25.04 26.85 9.68
CA GLN A 595 23.79 27.10 8.97
C GLN A 595 22.61 26.35 9.61
N ALA A 596 22.81 25.08 9.99
CA ALA A 596 21.79 24.32 10.70
C ALA A 596 21.43 24.91 12.07
N ALA A 597 22.43 25.38 12.82
CA ALA A 597 22.21 26.05 14.10
C ALA A 597 21.41 27.36 13.93
N ALA A 598 21.79 28.22 12.97
CA ALA A 598 21.09 29.47 12.67
C ALA A 598 19.62 29.22 12.26
N ARG A 599 19.38 28.19 11.45
CA ARG A 599 18.03 27.76 11.02
C ARG A 599 17.18 27.23 12.18
N ALA A 600 17.77 26.47 13.09
CA ALA A 600 17.05 25.97 14.27
C ALA A 600 16.61 27.11 15.20
N THR A 601 17.45 28.14 15.33
CA THR A 601 17.21 29.32 16.18
C THR A 601 16.07 30.18 15.63
N THR A 602 15.98 30.35 14.30
CA THR A 602 14.92 31.13 13.65
C THR A 602 13.53 30.46 13.72
N ARG A 603 13.46 29.13 13.88
CA ARG A 603 12.18 28.41 14.07
C ARG A 603 11.62 28.49 15.51
N HIS A 604 12.40 28.94 16.48
CA HIS A 604 12.00 29.02 17.90
C HIS A 604 11.70 30.46 18.37
N ALA A 605 11.63 31.44 17.48
CA ALA A 605 11.13 32.77 17.82
C ALA A 605 9.60 32.70 18.04
N PRO A 606 9.07 33.21 19.17
CA PRO A 606 7.63 33.20 19.41
C PRO A 606 6.93 34.13 18.42
N GLY A 607 6.08 33.54 17.58
CA GLY A 607 5.07 34.24 16.77
C GLY A 607 3.71 34.17 17.44
#